data_AF-A0A6N8JCL2-F1
#
_entry.id   AF-A0A6N8JCL2-F1
#
_cell.length_a   1.000
_cell.length_b   1.000
_cell.length_c   1.000
_cell.angle_alpha   90.00
_cell.angle_beta   90.00
_cell.angle_gamma   90.00
#
_symmetry.space_group_name_H-M   'P 1'
#
loop_
_entity.id
_entity.type
_entity.pdbx_description
1 polymer ?
#
loop_
_entity_poly.entity_id
_entity_poly.type
_entity_poly.pdbx_seq_one_letter_code
_entity_poly.pdbx_strand_id
1 'polypeptide(L)'
;MKYFVKEIQYLINEALVSYIDKNDASVYGELRKTGFVIIPDFIKPTECEILLNCMEEHMQKSYAWHDPEGSDSRVSEIETVSAEFRDVFDKPWLANIYKKYISQFSCHHFIMANKVSYTDKNRGSGGGWHRDTVTRRQLKFLMYLNDVDENTGCFQYIPATHTPFEKWKTNRLMNVGLDASRYKDENIEKLLASNNYRVKNITGKAGTLIIVDSSGIHRGRPIKEGNIRYAATQYMSEDKFRSIVKEALGVVKLENNQ
;
A
#
# COMPACT_ATOMS: atom_id res chain seq x y z
N MET A 1 -7.71 -22.89 4.89
CA MET A 1 -7.13 -23.80 3.87
C MET A 1 -6.55 -23.05 2.67
N LYS A 2 -7.31 -22.21 1.95
CA LYS A 2 -6.82 -21.45 0.78
C LYS A 2 -5.56 -20.60 1.04
N TYR A 3 -5.49 -19.96 2.22
CA TYR A 3 -4.35 -19.16 2.69
C TYR A 3 -3.00 -19.90 2.63
N PHE A 4 -2.96 -21.09 3.22
CA PHE A 4 -1.72 -21.88 3.34
C PHE A 4 -1.27 -22.45 2.00
N VAL A 5 -2.21 -22.79 1.11
CA VAL A 5 -1.88 -23.27 -0.24
C VAL A 5 -1.14 -22.20 -1.04
N LYS A 6 -1.62 -20.96 -1.02
CA LYS A 6 -0.93 -19.84 -1.68
C LYS A 6 0.42 -19.53 -1.03
N GLU A 7 0.50 -19.59 0.30
CA GLU A 7 1.78 -19.39 0.98
C GLU A 7 2.83 -20.43 0.56
N ILE A 8 2.47 -21.71 0.42
CA ILE A 8 3.38 -22.74 -0.08
C ILE A 8 3.90 -22.39 -1.48
N GLN A 9 3.03 -21.90 -2.37
CA GLN A 9 3.45 -21.44 -3.70
C GLN A 9 4.48 -20.30 -3.62
N TYR A 10 4.27 -19.33 -2.73
CA TYR A 10 5.23 -18.24 -2.52
C TYR A 10 6.56 -18.75 -1.96
N LEU A 11 6.54 -19.69 -1.01
CA LEU A 11 7.77 -20.29 -0.47
C LEU A 11 8.55 -21.08 -1.55
N ILE A 12 7.85 -21.80 -2.44
CA ILE A 12 8.49 -22.47 -3.58
C ILE A 12 9.10 -21.43 -4.53
N ASN A 13 8.36 -20.36 -4.87
CA ASN A 13 8.88 -19.29 -5.71
C ASN A 13 10.14 -18.64 -5.12
N GLU A 14 10.14 -18.36 -3.82
CA GLU A 14 11.29 -17.79 -3.12
C GLU A 14 12.53 -18.67 -3.15
N ALA A 15 12.35 -20.00 -3.08
CA ALA A 15 13.42 -20.97 -3.17
C ALA A 15 14.01 -21.04 -4.59
N LEU A 16 13.16 -20.85 -5.62
CA LEU A 16 13.59 -20.82 -7.03
C LEU A 16 14.30 -19.52 -7.40
N VAL A 17 13.90 -18.38 -6.82
CA VAL A 17 14.54 -17.07 -7.02
C VAL A 17 15.72 -16.95 -6.04
N SER A 18 16.82 -17.64 -6.36
CA SER A 18 17.99 -17.77 -5.48
C SER A 18 18.88 -16.53 -5.43
N TYR A 19 18.89 -15.70 -6.46
CA TYR A 19 19.72 -14.49 -6.52
C TYR A 19 18.95 -13.23 -6.12
N ILE A 20 19.41 -12.60 -5.06
CA ILE A 20 19.05 -11.26 -4.63
C ILE A 20 20.37 -10.60 -4.18
N ASP A 21 20.64 -9.37 -4.61
CA ASP A 21 21.83 -8.63 -4.17
C ASP A 21 21.82 -8.49 -2.63
N LYS A 22 22.97 -8.35 -1.98
CA LYS A 22 23.07 -8.24 -0.52
C LYS A 22 22.19 -7.12 0.06
N ASN A 23 22.11 -5.97 -0.63
CA ASN A 23 21.26 -4.86 -0.20
C ASN A 23 19.77 -5.23 -0.30
N ASP A 24 19.38 -5.87 -1.40
CA ASP A 24 18.03 -6.39 -1.62
C ASP A 24 17.67 -7.48 -0.58
N ALA A 25 18.66 -8.24 -0.10
CA ALA A 25 18.46 -9.29 0.90
C ALA A 25 18.06 -8.74 2.27
N SER A 26 18.61 -7.59 2.68
CA SER A 26 18.21 -6.92 3.92
C SER A 26 16.77 -6.39 3.84
N VAL A 27 16.43 -5.74 2.72
CA VAL A 27 15.06 -5.26 2.46
C VAL A 27 14.08 -6.44 2.46
N TYR A 28 14.40 -7.50 1.72
CA TYR A 28 13.56 -8.68 1.66
C TYR A 28 13.40 -9.37 3.03
N GLY A 29 14.48 -9.52 3.79
CA GLY A 29 14.47 -10.13 5.12
C GLY A 29 13.59 -9.36 6.11
N GLU A 30 13.68 -8.03 6.11
CA GLU A 30 12.85 -7.18 6.96
C GLU A 30 11.38 -7.24 6.51
N LEU A 31 11.10 -7.15 5.20
CA LEU A 31 9.75 -7.30 4.64
C LEU A 31 9.08 -8.61 5.09
N ARG A 32 9.83 -9.73 5.03
CA ARG A 32 9.37 -11.05 5.49
C ARG A 32 9.07 -11.12 6.98
N LYS A 33 9.82 -10.38 7.79
CA LYS A 33 9.72 -10.40 9.25
C LYS A 33 8.58 -9.50 9.74
N THR A 34 8.54 -8.26 9.27
CA THR A 34 7.66 -7.22 9.81
C THR A 34 6.47 -6.94 8.91
N GLY A 35 6.54 -7.29 7.63
CA GLY A 35 5.51 -6.99 6.63
C GLY A 35 5.69 -5.63 5.95
N PHE A 36 6.71 -4.85 6.32
CA PHE A 36 7.03 -3.60 5.63
C PHE A 36 8.50 -3.21 5.79
N VAL A 37 8.99 -2.33 4.92
CA VAL A 37 10.32 -1.71 4.98
C VAL A 37 10.18 -0.24 4.64
N ILE A 38 10.91 0.62 5.36
CA ILE A 38 10.96 2.05 5.13
C ILE A 38 12.30 2.38 4.50
N ILE A 39 12.29 3.01 3.33
CA ILE A 39 13.45 3.48 2.60
C ILE A 39 13.39 5.02 2.59
N PRO A 40 14.08 5.70 3.52
CA PRO A 40 14.18 7.16 3.48
C PRO A 40 14.96 7.61 2.25
N ASP A 41 14.74 8.84 1.82
CA ASP A 41 15.48 9.48 0.72
C ASP A 41 15.53 8.65 -0.57
N PHE A 42 14.43 7.94 -0.89
CA PHE A 42 14.35 7.09 -2.07
C PHE A 42 14.37 7.91 -3.37
N ILE A 43 13.73 9.08 -3.36
CA ILE A 43 13.87 10.12 -4.39
C ILE A 43 14.13 11.47 -3.73
N LYS A 44 14.68 12.42 -4.51
CA LYS A 44 14.99 13.75 -4.00
C LYS A 44 13.72 14.60 -3.83
N PRO A 45 13.71 15.58 -2.91
CA PRO A 45 12.60 16.53 -2.77
C PRO A 45 12.20 17.22 -4.07
N THR A 46 13.16 17.55 -4.95
CA THR A 46 12.89 18.15 -6.27
C THR A 46 12.12 17.21 -7.21
N GLU A 47 12.35 15.90 -7.12
CA GLU A 47 11.58 14.91 -7.88
C GLU A 47 10.16 14.79 -7.31
N CYS A 48 10.00 14.88 -5.99
CA CYS A 48 8.68 14.94 -5.36
C CYS A 48 7.88 16.16 -5.82
N GLU A 49 8.50 17.35 -5.91
CA GLU A 49 7.85 18.57 -6.39
C GLU A 49 7.32 18.43 -7.82
N ILE A 50 8.11 17.81 -8.72
CA ILE A 50 7.66 17.53 -10.10
C ILE A 50 6.42 16.63 -10.07
N LEU A 51 6.47 15.51 -9.35
CA LEU A 51 5.34 14.57 -9.24
C LEU A 51 4.10 15.22 -8.60
N LEU A 52 4.29 16.07 -7.59
CA LEU A 52 3.21 16.81 -6.95
C LEU A 52 2.48 17.72 -7.95
N ASN A 53 3.24 18.47 -8.76
CA ASN A 53 2.66 19.38 -9.74
C ASN A 53 1.89 18.61 -10.82
N CYS A 54 2.46 17.51 -11.34
CA CYS A 54 1.76 16.61 -12.27
C CYS A 54 0.46 16.08 -11.65
N MET A 55 0.52 15.62 -10.39
CA MET A 55 -0.63 15.07 -9.70
C MET A 55 -1.74 16.11 -9.49
N GLU A 56 -1.41 17.33 -9.06
CA GLU A 56 -2.40 18.40 -8.91
C GLU A 56 -3.10 18.72 -10.23
N GLU A 57 -2.38 18.76 -11.35
CA GLU A 57 -3.01 18.95 -12.66
C GLU A 57 -4.00 17.80 -12.99
N HIS A 58 -3.55 16.56 -12.82
CA HIS A 58 -4.37 15.39 -13.14
C HIS A 58 -5.57 15.22 -12.20
N MET A 59 -5.48 15.68 -10.95
CA MET A 59 -6.60 15.65 -9.99
C MET A 59 -7.73 16.60 -10.33
N GLN A 60 -7.52 17.59 -11.21
CA GLN A 60 -8.59 18.47 -11.69
C GLN A 60 -9.34 17.91 -12.92
N LYS A 61 -8.89 16.77 -13.47
CA LYS A 61 -9.48 16.17 -14.66
C LYS A 61 -10.67 15.28 -14.29
N SER A 62 -11.59 15.08 -15.24
CA SER A 62 -12.83 14.31 -15.02
C SER A 62 -12.63 12.83 -14.67
N TYR A 63 -11.45 12.26 -14.96
CA TYR A 63 -11.10 10.89 -14.60
C TYR A 63 -10.54 10.75 -13.18
N ALA A 64 -10.31 11.86 -12.47
CA ALA A 64 -9.97 11.80 -11.06
C ALA A 64 -11.19 11.33 -10.26
N TRP A 65 -10.96 10.39 -9.36
CA TRP A 65 -11.96 9.92 -8.42
C TRP A 65 -11.86 10.72 -7.12
N HIS A 66 -13.00 11.07 -6.55
CA HIS A 66 -13.08 11.72 -5.24
C HIS A 66 -14.04 10.93 -4.36
N ASP A 67 -13.66 10.73 -3.09
CA ASP A 67 -14.56 10.11 -2.14
C ASP A 67 -15.75 11.06 -1.81
N PRO A 68 -16.89 10.51 -1.34
CA PRO A 68 -18.08 11.33 -1.07
C PRO A 68 -17.86 12.42 -0.02
N GLU A 69 -16.88 12.24 0.87
CA GLU A 69 -16.55 13.22 1.92
C GLU A 69 -15.58 14.31 1.42
N GLY A 70 -14.99 14.17 0.22
CA GLY A 70 -13.99 15.10 -0.32
C GLY A 70 -12.63 15.03 0.36
N SER A 71 -12.37 13.97 1.13
CA SER A 71 -11.13 13.76 1.87
C SER A 71 -10.07 13.00 1.08
N ASP A 72 -10.42 12.16 0.10
CA ASP A 72 -9.48 11.34 -0.65
C ASP A 72 -9.76 11.49 -2.15
N SER A 73 -8.76 12.05 -2.86
CA SER A 73 -8.79 12.22 -4.32
C SER A 73 -7.72 11.33 -4.94
N ARG A 74 -8.05 10.65 -6.04
CA ARG A 74 -7.21 9.61 -6.64
C ARG A 74 -7.19 9.71 -8.16
N VAL A 75 -6.01 9.52 -8.72
CA VAL A 75 -5.82 9.23 -10.14
C VAL A 75 -5.19 7.84 -10.22
N SER A 76 -5.96 6.86 -10.69
CA SER A 76 -5.46 5.52 -10.90
C SER A 76 -4.88 5.36 -12.30
N GLU A 77 -3.91 4.47 -12.46
CA GLU A 77 -3.16 4.30 -13.72
C GLU A 77 -2.50 5.61 -14.18
N ILE A 78 -2.04 6.44 -13.22
CA ILE A 78 -1.47 7.77 -13.51
C ILE A 78 -0.25 7.69 -14.43
N GLU A 79 0.47 6.57 -14.42
CA GLU A 79 1.59 6.31 -15.31
C GLU A 79 1.22 6.31 -16.80
N THR A 80 -0.07 6.18 -17.13
CA THR A 80 -0.55 6.26 -18.51
C THR A 80 -0.64 7.71 -19.02
N VAL A 81 -0.72 8.68 -18.11
CA VAL A 81 -0.88 10.11 -18.41
C VAL A 81 0.31 10.97 -17.93
N SER A 82 1.19 10.43 -17.07
CA SER A 82 2.45 11.06 -16.64
C SER A 82 3.54 10.00 -16.48
N ALA A 83 4.55 10.04 -17.36
CA ALA A 83 5.63 9.06 -17.40
C ALA A 83 6.55 9.15 -16.17
N GLU A 84 6.63 10.32 -15.55
CA GLU A 84 7.43 10.59 -14.35
C GLU A 84 7.08 9.63 -13.21
N PHE A 85 5.80 9.28 -13.04
CA PHE A 85 5.38 8.29 -12.04
C PHE A 85 5.93 6.89 -12.36
N ARG A 86 5.97 6.50 -13.64
CA ARG A 86 6.51 5.20 -14.07
C ARG A 86 7.99 5.09 -13.72
N ASP A 87 8.76 6.13 -14.05
CA ASP A 87 10.22 6.13 -13.97
C ASP A 87 10.75 6.05 -12.53
N VAL A 88 9.95 6.53 -11.56
CA VAL A 88 10.29 6.41 -10.13
C VAL A 88 10.25 4.97 -9.65
N PHE A 89 9.27 4.17 -10.07
CA PHE A 89 9.16 2.76 -9.66
C PHE A 89 9.87 1.78 -10.59
N ASP A 90 10.29 2.20 -11.79
CA ASP A 90 11.05 1.38 -12.74
C ASP A 90 12.53 1.22 -12.30
N LYS A 91 12.72 0.54 -11.18
CA LYS A 91 14.03 0.19 -10.63
C LYS A 91 14.21 -1.34 -10.64
N PRO A 92 15.29 -1.89 -11.22
CA PRO A 92 15.50 -3.34 -11.29
C PRO A 92 15.43 -4.05 -9.93
N TRP A 93 15.93 -3.41 -8.87
CA TRP A 93 15.91 -3.97 -7.52
C TRP A 93 14.49 -4.07 -6.93
N LEU A 94 13.60 -3.10 -7.20
CA LEU A 94 12.19 -3.18 -6.81
C LEU A 94 11.49 -4.36 -7.50
N ALA A 95 11.76 -4.55 -8.79
CA ALA A 95 11.27 -5.70 -9.53
C ALA A 95 11.80 -7.03 -8.95
N ASN A 96 13.05 -7.08 -8.49
CA ASN A 96 13.62 -8.26 -7.83
C ASN A 96 12.93 -8.59 -6.50
N ILE A 97 12.61 -7.57 -5.69
CA ILE A 97 11.82 -7.75 -4.46
C ILE A 97 10.46 -8.37 -4.79
N TYR A 98 9.73 -7.83 -5.79
CA TYR A 98 8.46 -8.40 -6.22
C TYR A 98 8.62 -9.85 -6.71
N LYS A 99 9.58 -10.10 -7.60
CA LYS A 99 9.82 -11.43 -8.19
C LYS A 99 10.05 -12.48 -7.12
N LYS A 100 10.85 -12.18 -6.10
CA LYS A 100 11.10 -13.12 -5.00
C LYS A 100 9.89 -13.23 -4.07
N TYR A 101 9.27 -12.12 -3.69
CA TYR A 101 8.23 -12.10 -2.66
C TYR A 101 6.86 -12.61 -3.14
N ILE A 102 6.53 -12.38 -4.42
CA ILE A 102 5.23 -12.70 -5.02
C ILE A 102 5.38 -13.76 -6.13
N SER A 103 5.99 -13.42 -7.27
CA SER A 103 6.05 -14.32 -8.42
C SER A 103 7.09 -13.87 -9.45
N GLN A 104 7.94 -14.80 -9.90
CA GLN A 104 8.84 -14.56 -11.03
C GLN A 104 8.17 -14.68 -12.41
N PHE A 105 6.95 -15.21 -12.47
CA PHE A 105 6.28 -15.57 -13.72
C PHE A 105 5.28 -14.51 -14.20
N SER A 106 4.71 -13.72 -13.29
CA SER A 106 3.72 -12.70 -13.63
C SER A 106 3.77 -11.50 -12.68
N CYS A 107 3.66 -10.31 -13.27
CA CYS A 107 3.45 -9.07 -12.56
C CYS A 107 2.46 -8.21 -13.34
N HIS A 108 1.30 -7.95 -12.73
CA HIS A 108 0.39 -6.91 -13.15
C HIS A 108 0.50 -5.76 -12.16
N HIS A 109 0.67 -4.54 -12.66
CA HIS A 109 0.75 -3.37 -11.81
C HIS A 109 0.05 -2.17 -12.41
N PHE A 110 -0.22 -1.20 -11.56
CA PHE A 110 -0.54 0.19 -11.94
C PHE A 110 -0.11 1.11 -10.81
N ILE A 111 -0.01 2.40 -11.08
CA ILE A 111 0.32 3.42 -10.08
C ILE A 111 -0.93 4.25 -9.79
N MET A 112 -1.22 4.43 -8.51
CA MET A 112 -2.24 5.35 -8.03
C MET A 112 -1.55 6.53 -7.38
N ALA A 113 -1.88 7.73 -7.83
CA ALA A 113 -1.55 8.95 -7.11
C ALA A 113 -2.77 9.36 -6.27
N ASN A 114 -2.55 9.71 -5.00
CA ASN A 114 -3.62 10.08 -4.08
C ASN A 114 -3.28 11.32 -3.24
N LYS A 115 -4.29 12.17 -3.05
CA LYS A 115 -4.28 13.36 -2.19
C LYS A 115 -5.31 13.17 -1.11
N VAL A 116 -4.86 13.22 0.15
CA VAL A 116 -5.73 13.14 1.31
C VAL A 116 -5.76 14.51 1.97
N SER A 117 -6.96 15.09 2.06
CA SER A 117 -7.22 16.38 2.70
C SER A 117 -8.08 16.18 3.94
N TYR A 118 -7.92 17.08 4.91
CA TYR A 118 -8.77 17.08 6.10
C TYR A 118 -10.23 17.36 5.78
N THR A 119 -11.10 16.55 6.39
CA THR A 119 -12.52 16.82 6.58
C THR A 119 -12.93 16.30 7.96
N ASP A 120 -13.97 16.87 8.58
CA ASP A 120 -14.39 16.46 9.94
C ASP A 120 -14.78 14.97 10.05
N LYS A 121 -15.14 14.35 8.92
CA LYS A 121 -15.55 12.94 8.83
C LYS A 121 -14.49 12.03 8.22
N ASN A 122 -13.27 12.52 8.01
CA ASN A 122 -12.25 11.71 7.35
C ASN A 122 -11.90 10.46 8.18
N ARG A 123 -11.92 9.30 7.52
CA ARG A 123 -11.51 8.01 8.12
C ARG A 123 -10.05 7.66 7.80
N GLY A 124 -9.31 8.62 7.26
CA GLY A 124 -8.05 8.39 6.56
C GLY A 124 -8.23 7.61 5.25
N SER A 125 -7.15 7.48 4.49
CA SER A 125 -7.17 6.76 3.21
C SER A 125 -7.38 5.25 3.41
N GLY A 126 -8.12 4.63 2.50
CA GLY A 126 -8.49 3.20 2.54
C GLY A 126 -9.74 2.87 3.37
N GLY A 127 -10.33 3.87 4.06
CA GLY A 127 -11.61 3.73 4.76
C GLY A 127 -11.51 2.92 6.06
N GLY A 128 -10.48 3.18 6.87
CA GLY A 128 -10.25 2.52 8.16
C GLY A 128 -9.35 1.28 8.09
N TRP A 129 -9.35 0.48 9.16
CA TRP A 129 -8.49 -0.69 9.31
C TRP A 129 -8.90 -1.84 8.41
N HIS A 130 -7.95 -2.37 7.65
CA HIS A 130 -8.21 -3.48 6.74
C HIS A 130 -6.95 -4.27 6.37
N ARG A 131 -7.18 -5.34 5.60
CA ARG A 131 -6.22 -6.04 4.75
C ARG A 131 -6.73 -5.91 3.33
N ASP A 132 -5.86 -5.68 2.37
CA ASP A 132 -6.29 -5.67 0.96
C ASP A 132 -6.75 -7.06 0.50
N THR A 133 -6.13 -8.09 1.06
CA THR A 133 -6.50 -9.47 0.84
C THR A 133 -6.17 -10.30 2.07
N VAL A 134 -7.01 -11.30 2.31
CA VAL A 134 -6.72 -12.28 3.32
C VAL A 134 -5.92 -13.43 2.66
N THR A 135 -6.26 -13.85 1.43
CA THR A 135 -5.95 -15.18 0.84
C THR A 135 -4.58 -15.33 0.22
N ARG A 136 -3.89 -14.22 0.03
CA ARG A 136 -2.58 -14.16 -0.61
C ARG A 136 -1.73 -13.06 0.02
N ARG A 137 -0.50 -12.92 -0.44
CA ARG A 137 0.33 -11.73 -0.19
C ARG A 137 -0.11 -10.60 -1.11
N GLN A 138 0.09 -9.36 -0.71
CA GLN A 138 -0.23 -8.19 -1.53
C GLN A 138 0.84 -7.13 -1.36
N LEU A 139 1.81 -7.14 -2.27
CA LEU A 139 2.91 -6.18 -2.26
C LEU A 139 2.45 -4.84 -2.84
N LYS A 140 2.81 -3.74 -2.17
CA LYS A 140 2.68 -2.38 -2.65
C LYS A 140 3.98 -1.61 -2.39
N PHE A 141 4.28 -0.67 -3.27
CA PHE A 141 5.32 0.34 -3.06
C PHE A 141 4.63 1.69 -2.91
N LEU A 142 4.57 2.21 -1.68
CA LEU A 142 3.90 3.46 -1.33
C LEU A 142 4.97 4.53 -1.06
N MET A 143 4.96 5.61 -1.80
CA MET A 143 5.91 6.70 -1.66
C MET A 143 5.21 7.98 -1.21
N TYR A 144 5.76 8.64 -0.20
CA TYR A 144 5.31 9.98 0.20
C TYR A 144 5.91 11.05 -0.71
N LEU A 145 5.05 11.95 -1.19
CA LEU A 145 5.45 13.07 -2.04
C LEU A 145 5.61 14.38 -1.25
N ASN A 146 5.15 14.42 0.00
CA ASN A 146 5.41 15.50 0.94
C ASN A 146 5.87 14.95 2.29
N ASP A 147 6.27 15.83 3.20
CA ASP A 147 6.56 15.45 4.58
C ASP A 147 5.31 14.91 5.26
N VAL A 148 5.42 13.74 5.87
CA VAL A 148 4.32 13.04 6.54
C VAL A 148 4.69 12.71 7.97
N ASP A 149 3.94 13.29 8.90
CA ASP A 149 4.01 12.96 10.33
C ASP A 149 2.70 12.29 10.83
N GLU A 150 2.55 12.24 12.15
CA GLU A 150 1.38 11.66 12.81
C GLU A 150 0.06 12.44 12.57
N ASN A 151 0.16 13.72 12.23
CA ASN A 151 -0.95 14.61 11.95
C ASN A 151 -1.30 14.63 10.46
N THR A 152 -0.33 14.33 9.58
CA THR A 152 -0.49 14.27 8.12
C THR A 152 -1.09 12.95 7.60
N GLY A 153 -1.81 12.19 8.43
CA GLY A 153 -2.46 10.96 7.99
C GLY A 153 -1.47 9.86 7.54
N CYS A 154 -0.37 9.68 8.27
CA CYS A 154 0.63 8.63 8.00
C CYS A 154 0.01 7.23 7.81
N PHE A 155 0.74 6.37 7.08
CA PHE A 155 0.36 4.97 6.95
C PHE A 155 0.60 4.27 8.30
N GLN A 156 -0.40 3.53 8.74
CA GLN A 156 -0.36 2.76 9.97
C GLN A 156 -0.38 1.27 9.64
N TYR A 157 0.49 0.51 10.30
CA TYR A 157 0.61 -0.93 10.11
C TYR A 157 0.77 -1.64 11.45
N ILE A 158 0.22 -2.84 11.59
CA ILE A 158 0.48 -3.71 12.74
C ILE A 158 1.52 -4.76 12.31
N PRO A 159 2.78 -4.67 12.77
CA PRO A 159 3.87 -5.53 12.30
C PRO A 159 3.58 -7.03 12.43
N ALA A 160 4.16 -7.82 11.53
CA ALA A 160 4.07 -9.28 11.45
C ALA A 160 2.66 -9.87 11.20
N THR A 161 1.62 -9.03 11.07
CA THR A 161 0.24 -9.51 10.89
C THR A 161 -0.10 -10.02 9.48
N HIS A 162 0.83 -9.98 8.53
CA HIS A 162 0.63 -10.45 7.14
C HIS A 162 0.76 -11.96 6.96
N THR A 163 1.43 -12.65 7.88
CA THR A 163 1.68 -14.10 7.77
C THR A 163 0.39 -14.91 7.94
N PRO A 164 0.26 -16.12 7.35
CA PRO A 164 -0.97 -16.91 7.44
C PRO A 164 -1.37 -17.26 8.88
N PHE A 165 -0.39 -17.60 9.73
CA PHE A 165 -0.64 -17.91 11.13
C PHE A 165 -1.14 -16.67 11.89
N GLU A 166 -0.51 -15.52 11.66
CA GLU A 166 -0.91 -14.28 12.31
C GLU A 166 -2.27 -13.80 11.83
N LYS A 167 -2.63 -13.94 10.55
CA LYS A 167 -4.00 -13.65 10.06
C LYS A 167 -5.06 -14.45 10.83
N TRP A 168 -4.84 -15.75 11.00
CA TRP A 168 -5.73 -16.61 11.79
C TRP A 168 -5.80 -16.17 13.26
N LYS A 169 -4.64 -15.97 13.89
CA LYS A 169 -4.52 -15.60 15.30
C LYS A 169 -5.15 -14.24 15.58
N THR A 170 -4.86 -13.22 14.78
CA THR A 170 -5.41 -11.87 14.94
C THR A 170 -6.92 -11.88 14.78
N ASN A 171 -7.48 -12.60 13.79
CA ASN A 171 -8.92 -12.65 13.60
C ASN A 171 -9.63 -13.33 14.79
N ARG A 172 -9.03 -14.38 15.35
CA ARG A 172 -9.53 -15.03 16.57
C ARG A 172 -9.50 -14.07 17.78
N LEU A 173 -8.39 -13.35 17.99
CA LEU A 173 -8.27 -12.37 19.09
C LEU A 173 -9.27 -11.21 18.96
N MET A 174 -9.55 -10.79 17.73
CA MET A 174 -10.53 -9.73 17.44
C MET A 174 -11.99 -10.21 17.46
N ASN A 175 -12.22 -11.52 17.59
CA ASN A 175 -13.52 -12.19 17.48
C ASN A 175 -14.27 -11.87 16.18
N VAL A 176 -13.58 -12.00 15.04
CA VAL A 176 -14.13 -11.79 13.69
C VAL A 176 -13.96 -13.05 12.82
N GLY A 177 -14.71 -13.12 11.72
CA GLY A 177 -14.59 -14.22 10.75
C GLY A 177 -13.18 -14.37 10.17
N LEU A 178 -12.79 -15.60 9.79
CA LEU A 178 -11.46 -15.89 9.24
C LEU A 178 -11.23 -15.32 7.84
N ASP A 179 -12.29 -14.89 7.17
CA ASP A 179 -12.30 -14.19 5.88
C ASP A 179 -12.48 -12.67 6.03
N ALA A 180 -12.67 -12.18 7.27
CA ALA A 180 -12.79 -10.75 7.53
C ALA A 180 -11.50 -10.01 7.13
N SER A 181 -11.67 -9.01 6.27
CA SER A 181 -10.61 -8.13 5.78
C SER A 181 -10.78 -6.68 6.19
N ARG A 182 -11.91 -6.28 6.77
CA ARG A 182 -12.15 -4.95 7.32
C ARG A 182 -12.47 -5.05 8.81
N TYR A 183 -11.94 -4.10 9.58
CA TYR A 183 -12.01 -4.10 11.03
C TYR A 183 -12.48 -2.75 11.54
N LYS A 184 -13.33 -2.77 12.56
CA LYS A 184 -13.68 -1.57 13.31
C LYS A 184 -12.59 -1.25 14.33
N ASP A 185 -12.59 -0.03 14.86
CA ASP A 185 -11.62 0.37 15.88
C ASP A 185 -11.71 -0.52 17.13
N GLU A 186 -12.91 -0.98 17.53
CA GLU A 186 -13.07 -1.87 18.69
C GLU A 186 -12.45 -3.26 18.44
N ASN A 187 -12.36 -3.71 17.18
CA ASN A 187 -11.64 -4.93 16.85
C ASN A 187 -10.14 -4.73 17.08
N ILE A 188 -9.59 -3.59 16.63
CA ILE A 188 -8.16 -3.28 16.79
C ILE A 188 -7.79 -3.07 18.25
N GLU A 189 -8.62 -2.38 19.04
CA GLU A 189 -8.41 -2.21 20.48
C GLU A 189 -8.28 -3.56 21.20
N LYS A 190 -9.16 -4.52 20.89
CA LYS A 190 -9.08 -5.89 21.43
C LYS A 190 -7.78 -6.58 21.04
N LEU A 191 -7.30 -6.40 19.81
CA LEU A 191 -6.03 -6.96 19.37
C LEU A 191 -4.86 -6.38 20.15
N LEU A 192 -4.82 -5.06 20.30
CA LEU A 192 -3.73 -4.33 20.98
C LEU A 192 -3.67 -4.62 22.49
N ALA A 193 -4.80 -4.97 23.10
CA ALA A 193 -4.88 -5.40 24.49
C ALA A 193 -4.09 -6.69 24.79
N SER A 194 -3.79 -7.53 23.79
CA SER A 194 -3.05 -8.78 23.96
C SER A 194 -1.53 -8.63 24.17
N ASN A 195 -1.03 -7.40 24.35
CA ASN A 195 0.38 -6.99 24.55
C ASN A 195 1.40 -7.38 23.47
N ASN A 196 1.05 -8.26 22.53
CA ASN A 196 1.93 -8.72 21.46
C ASN A 196 1.88 -7.86 20.19
N TYR A 197 0.92 -6.93 20.10
CA TYR A 197 0.70 -6.11 18.91
C TYR A 197 0.74 -4.62 19.26
N ARG A 198 1.37 -3.85 18.39
CA ARG A 198 1.46 -2.40 18.47
C ARG A 198 1.25 -1.81 17.09
N VAL A 199 0.58 -0.67 17.02
CA VAL A 199 0.48 0.11 15.79
C VAL A 199 1.81 0.80 15.56
N LYS A 200 2.36 0.66 14.35
CA LYS A 200 3.48 1.47 13.87
C LYS A 200 2.92 2.61 13.03
N ASN A 201 3.16 3.85 13.48
CA ASN A 201 3.04 5.04 12.64
C ASN A 201 4.26 5.09 11.72
N ILE A 202 4.04 5.05 10.41
CA ILE A 202 5.11 5.15 9.42
C ILE A 202 5.15 6.60 8.92
N THR A 203 5.94 7.42 9.61
CA THR A 203 6.22 8.81 9.23
C THR A 203 7.45 8.85 8.31
N GLY A 204 7.59 9.90 7.52
CA GLY A 204 8.73 10.06 6.62
C GLY A 204 8.77 11.44 5.97
N LYS A 205 9.95 11.84 5.52
CA LYS A 205 10.14 13.04 4.69
C LYS A 205 9.63 12.79 3.27
N ALA A 206 9.38 13.86 2.52
CA ALA A 206 9.12 13.76 1.08
C ALA A 206 10.18 12.88 0.40
N GLY A 207 9.74 11.94 -0.43
CA GLY A 207 10.61 10.97 -1.09
C GLY A 207 10.85 9.69 -0.30
N THR A 208 10.23 9.51 0.87
CA THR A 208 10.27 8.23 1.60
C THR A 208 9.44 7.17 0.88
N LEU A 209 10.04 6.01 0.62
CA LEU A 209 9.36 4.83 0.09
C LEU A 209 9.04 3.82 1.20
N ILE A 210 7.86 3.24 1.14
CA ILE A 210 7.37 2.18 2.01
C ILE A 210 7.06 0.96 1.15
N ILE A 211 7.84 -0.10 1.30
CA ILE A 211 7.57 -1.40 0.69
C ILE A 211 6.72 -2.19 1.69
N VAL A 212 5.53 -2.65 1.31
CA VAL A 212 4.59 -3.25 2.28
C VAL A 212 3.85 -4.45 1.72
N ASP A 213 3.78 -5.53 2.49
CA ASP A 213 2.76 -6.57 2.34
C ASP A 213 1.47 -6.12 3.05
N SER A 214 0.62 -5.50 2.24
CA SER A 214 -0.69 -4.97 2.61
C SER A 214 -1.75 -6.04 2.84
N SER A 215 -1.38 -7.33 2.79
CA SER A 215 -2.17 -8.40 3.39
C SER A 215 -2.10 -8.40 4.93
N GLY A 216 -1.20 -7.59 5.53
CA GLY A 216 -1.18 -7.20 6.94
C GLY A 216 -2.29 -6.22 7.33
N ILE A 217 -2.56 -6.05 8.65
CA ILE A 217 -3.55 -5.08 9.15
C ILE A 217 -2.95 -3.69 9.05
N HIS A 218 -3.64 -2.81 8.33
CA HIS A 218 -3.16 -1.47 8.08
C HIS A 218 -4.29 -0.47 7.81
N ARG A 219 -3.96 0.83 7.79
CA ARG A 219 -4.82 1.92 7.32
C ARG A 219 -4.00 3.16 6.96
N GLY A 220 -4.59 4.12 6.25
CA GLY A 220 -4.17 5.52 6.39
C GLY A 220 -4.75 6.11 7.68
N ARG A 221 -3.93 6.73 8.52
CA ARG A 221 -4.42 7.42 9.72
C ARG A 221 -5.34 8.57 9.29
N PRO A 222 -6.44 8.84 10.02
CA PRO A 222 -7.20 10.07 9.83
C PRO A 222 -6.28 11.29 9.91
N ILE A 223 -6.36 12.14 8.90
CA ILE A 223 -5.57 13.36 8.82
C ILE A 223 -6.16 14.41 9.77
N LYS A 224 -5.30 15.28 10.33
CA LYS A 224 -5.72 16.36 11.24
C LYS A 224 -5.95 17.66 10.48
N GLU A 225 -6.72 18.56 11.07
CA GLU A 225 -7.06 19.85 10.49
C GLU A 225 -5.81 20.62 10.02
N GLY A 226 -5.93 21.32 8.89
CA GLY A 226 -4.84 22.09 8.28
C GLY A 226 -3.76 21.25 7.59
N ASN A 227 -3.89 19.92 7.53
CA ASN A 227 -2.89 19.05 6.91
C ASN A 227 -3.39 18.45 5.58
N ILE A 228 -2.40 18.08 4.75
CA ILE A 228 -2.60 17.41 3.48
C ILE A 228 -1.52 16.35 3.26
N ARG A 229 -1.89 15.22 2.68
CA ARG A 229 -0.95 14.14 2.34
C ARG A 229 -1.01 13.79 0.88
N TYR A 230 0.15 13.71 0.27
CA TYR A 230 0.34 13.30 -1.10
C TYR A 230 1.17 12.03 -1.17
N ALA A 231 0.68 11.05 -1.94
CA ALA A 231 1.40 9.80 -2.12
C ALA A 231 1.19 9.22 -3.51
N ALA A 232 2.18 8.43 -3.95
CA ALA A 232 2.07 7.56 -5.12
C ALA A 232 2.25 6.12 -4.67
N THR A 233 1.36 5.22 -5.09
CA THR A 233 1.41 3.81 -4.71
C THR A 233 1.39 2.93 -5.94
N GLN A 234 2.44 2.14 -6.15
CA GLN A 234 2.44 1.06 -7.12
C GLN A 234 1.76 -0.17 -6.52
N TYR A 235 0.61 -0.52 -7.08
CA TYR A 235 -0.12 -1.76 -6.77
C TYR A 235 0.41 -2.87 -7.66
N MET A 236 0.72 -4.04 -7.10
CA MET A 236 1.23 -5.17 -7.87
C MET A 236 0.51 -6.47 -7.51
N SER A 237 0.29 -7.35 -8.49
CA SER A 237 -0.42 -8.61 -8.30
C SER A 237 0.01 -9.65 -9.34
N GLU A 238 0.07 -10.91 -8.94
CA GLU A 238 0.30 -12.04 -9.85
C GLU A 238 -0.90 -12.27 -10.79
N ASP A 239 -2.10 -11.89 -10.32
CA ASP A 239 -3.36 -11.95 -11.07
C ASP A 239 -3.71 -10.57 -11.64
N LYS A 240 -4.37 -10.54 -12.81
CA LYS A 240 -4.94 -9.30 -13.35
C LYS A 240 -5.91 -8.67 -12.34
N PHE A 241 -5.83 -7.35 -12.19
CA PHE A 241 -6.79 -6.60 -11.39
C PHE A 241 -8.19 -6.69 -12.01
N ARG A 242 -9.14 -7.23 -11.25
CA ARG A 242 -10.56 -7.31 -11.65
C ARG A 242 -11.15 -5.90 -11.75
N SER A 243 -12.16 -5.72 -12.61
CA SER A 243 -12.86 -4.43 -12.77
C SER A 243 -13.36 -3.88 -11.44
N ILE A 244 -13.91 -4.72 -10.56
CA ILE A 244 -14.41 -4.30 -9.25
C ILE A 244 -13.31 -3.74 -8.33
N VAL A 245 -12.08 -4.24 -8.45
CA VAL A 245 -10.92 -3.71 -7.70
C VAL A 245 -10.52 -2.36 -8.29
N LYS A 246 -10.53 -2.25 -9.61
CA LYS A 246 -10.30 -0.99 -10.32
C LYS A 246 -11.34 0.07 -9.93
N GLU A 247 -12.63 -0.28 -9.90
CA GLU A 247 -13.72 0.58 -9.47
C GLU A 247 -13.57 1.02 -8.00
N ALA A 248 -13.26 0.08 -7.09
CA ALA A 248 -13.06 0.39 -5.66
C ALA A 248 -11.84 1.29 -5.40
N LEU A 249 -10.90 1.32 -6.34
CA LEU A 249 -9.71 2.18 -6.31
C LEU A 249 -9.93 3.51 -7.06
N GLY A 250 -11.11 3.72 -7.63
CA GLY A 250 -11.44 4.94 -8.37
C GLY A 250 -10.84 4.98 -9.77
N VAL A 251 -10.58 3.83 -10.40
CA VAL A 251 -10.21 3.78 -11.82
C VAL A 251 -11.45 4.15 -12.65
N VAL A 252 -11.53 5.40 -13.05
CA VAL A 252 -12.41 5.83 -14.13
C VAL A 252 -11.74 5.41 -15.44
N LYS A 253 -12.45 4.68 -16.31
CA LYS A 253 -11.91 4.36 -17.64
C LYS A 253 -11.61 5.68 -18.33
N LEU A 254 -10.36 5.89 -18.72
CA LEU A 254 -10.04 6.88 -19.75
C LEU A 254 -10.81 6.42 -20.99
N GLU A 255 -11.86 7.15 -21.37
CA GLU A 255 -12.42 6.98 -22.70
C GLU A 255 -11.29 7.32 -23.67
N ASN A 256 -10.87 6.33 -24.44
CA ASN A 256 -9.91 6.52 -25.52
C ASN A 256 -10.58 7.48 -26.52
N ASN A 257 -10.38 8.78 -26.35
CA ASN A 257 -10.56 9.72 -27.43
C ASN A 257 -9.41 9.46 -28.41
N GLN A 258 -9.72 8.64 -29.42
CA GLN A 258 -8.94 8.50 -30.65
C GLN A 258 -8.69 9.87 -31.27
#